data_AF-A4F0X5-F1
#
_entry.id   AF-A4F0X5-F1
#
_cell.length_a   1.000
_cell.length_b   1.000
_cell.length_c   1.000
_cell.angle_alpha   90.00
_cell.angle_beta   90.00
_cell.angle_gamma   90.00
#
_symmetry.space_group_name_H-M   'P 1'
#
loop_
_entity.id
_entity.type
_entity.pdbx_description
1 polymer ?
#
loop_
_entity_poly.entity_id
_entity_poly.type
_entity_poly.pdbx_seq_one_letter_code
_entity_poly.pdbx_strand_id
1 'polypeptide(L)'
;MKSPPPEEVAAILPSTTSIADTEASATSVVISLPQSGVLTASAIETTEIAAGPADSQSLTAETHAAPQATLLSPTLNAATLPNSPPQSETLALTPPKSEQVTAALAFQGETSGELDPLSLAVFQSFTQPGDLPDATENVRDGLSAMLASVPCSRLQVSFNPDTASLELRGHLPEEGLRTPVMSALQQMVGQDIQLSDRVRLLPRPQCGALSGISSVGLPQSTDQITNPLLLGPDAQARVLAYAGGERLYFDLTAPDYPAYIYVDFFDAGGSVLHLSPNQIIPLQRTQEKQPLRVGAKNEGDPGLQITVGPPYGQEIAVAFAASVPLYEGHRPISEPAGAYLEFLHRQVATARRQHEDFKGEWVYFLIETNAP
;
A
#
# COMPACT_ATOMS: atom_id res chain seq x y z
N MET A 1 73.99 2.07 31.16
CA MET A 1 73.77 1.05 32.21
C MET A 1 72.71 1.56 33.18
N LYS A 2 71.80 0.68 33.60
CA LYS A 2 71.03 0.73 34.86
C LYS A 2 69.97 1.85 35.07
N SER A 3 68.70 1.45 35.06
CA SER A 3 67.53 2.15 35.64
C SER A 3 67.40 1.86 37.16
N PRO A 4 66.31 2.30 37.83
CA PRO A 4 65.94 3.64 38.30
C PRO A 4 66.18 3.74 39.84
N PRO A 5 65.43 4.55 40.64
CA PRO A 5 64.14 4.07 41.19
C PRO A 5 63.12 5.26 41.33
N PRO A 6 62.00 5.24 42.11
CA PRO A 6 60.74 5.88 41.66
C PRO A 6 60.30 7.10 42.48
N GLU A 7 59.32 7.86 41.96
CA GLU A 7 58.54 8.79 42.77
C GLU A 7 57.03 8.71 42.44
N GLU A 8 56.23 8.92 43.47
CA GLU A 8 54.80 8.60 43.58
C GLU A 8 53.96 9.83 43.22
N VAL A 9 52.98 9.68 42.32
CA VAL A 9 52.03 10.76 42.02
C VAL A 9 50.60 10.22 42.13
N ALA A 10 49.81 10.91 42.97
CA ALA A 10 48.49 10.49 43.40
C ALA A 10 47.45 10.45 42.26
N ALA A 11 46.49 9.52 42.39
CA ALA A 11 45.36 9.41 41.50
C ALA A 11 44.40 10.60 41.64
N ILE A 12 44.15 11.31 40.55
CA ILE A 12 43.07 12.31 40.44
C ILE A 12 41.85 11.62 39.85
N LEU A 13 40.82 11.41 40.66
CA LEU A 13 39.51 10.96 40.19
C LEU A 13 38.74 12.18 39.61
N PRO A 14 38.29 12.15 38.34
CA PRO A 14 37.37 13.16 37.85
C PRO A 14 35.97 12.92 38.43
N SER A 15 35.35 13.99 38.94
CA SER A 15 34.00 13.94 39.51
C SER A 15 32.95 13.58 38.45
N THR A 16 32.09 12.62 38.77
CA THR A 16 30.90 12.29 37.98
C THR A 16 29.84 13.38 38.17
N THR A 17 29.85 14.40 37.30
CA THR A 17 28.72 15.32 37.18
C THR A 17 27.56 14.60 36.51
N SER A 18 26.48 14.37 37.25
CA SER A 18 25.22 13.85 36.69
C SER A 18 24.68 14.87 35.70
N ILE A 19 24.63 14.49 34.42
CA ILE A 19 23.91 15.23 33.38
C ILE A 19 22.47 14.74 33.49
N ALA A 20 21.55 15.62 33.88
CA ALA A 20 20.14 15.28 33.91
C ALA A 20 19.63 15.07 32.48
N ASP A 21 18.87 14.00 32.26
CA ASP A 21 18.19 13.75 31.00
C ASP A 21 17.35 14.96 30.59
N THR A 22 17.71 15.57 29.47
CA THR A 22 16.82 16.52 28.80
C THR A 22 15.89 15.69 27.93
N GLU A 23 14.77 15.25 28.52
CA GLU A 23 13.68 14.64 27.76
C GLU A 23 13.27 15.58 26.62
N ALA A 24 13.47 15.12 25.38
CA ALA A 24 12.95 15.81 24.23
C ALA A 24 11.42 15.80 24.31
N SER A 25 10.82 16.96 24.54
CA SER A 25 9.36 17.11 24.53
C SER A 25 8.80 16.78 23.16
N ALA A 26 8.30 15.54 23.00
CA ALA A 26 7.43 15.17 21.91
C ALA A 26 6.17 16.03 21.99
N THR A 27 6.11 17.07 21.14
CA THR A 27 4.99 18.01 21.11
C THR A 27 3.76 17.26 20.63
N SER A 28 2.86 16.93 21.55
CA SER A 28 1.67 16.13 21.26
C SER A 28 0.65 16.93 20.46
N VAL A 29 0.00 16.28 19.50
CA VAL A 29 -1.13 16.85 18.75
C VAL A 29 -2.23 17.26 19.74
N VAL A 30 -2.61 18.54 19.72
CA VAL A 30 -3.62 19.09 20.65
C VAL A 30 -5.02 18.78 20.13
N ILE A 31 -5.59 17.66 20.58
CA ILE A 31 -6.97 17.27 20.27
C ILE A 31 -7.89 17.80 21.36
N SER A 32 -8.78 18.75 21.01
CA SER A 32 -9.80 19.26 21.94
C SER A 32 -11.07 18.41 21.87
N LEU A 33 -11.43 17.79 23.00
CA LEU A 33 -12.67 17.02 23.18
C LEU A 33 -13.73 17.88 23.92
N PRO A 34 -15.00 17.88 23.48
CA PRO A 34 -16.08 18.48 24.25
C PRO A 34 -16.42 17.62 25.48
N GLN A 35 -16.49 18.24 26.66
CA GLN A 35 -16.92 17.57 27.89
C GLN A 35 -18.45 17.37 27.89
N SER A 36 -18.90 16.14 27.67
CA SER A 36 -20.30 15.75 27.88
C SER A 36 -20.55 15.38 29.34
N GLY A 37 -21.65 15.90 29.89
CA GLY A 37 -21.96 15.83 31.32
C GLY A 37 -22.24 14.43 31.86
N VAL A 38 -21.92 14.24 33.14
CA VAL A 38 -22.19 13.01 33.90
C VAL A 38 -23.69 12.80 34.06
N LEU A 39 -24.22 11.68 33.55
CA LEU A 39 -25.52 11.16 33.93
C LEU A 39 -25.36 9.86 34.70
N THR A 40 -25.97 9.82 35.88
CA THR A 40 -25.89 8.75 36.87
C THR A 40 -26.58 7.47 36.43
N ALA A 41 -25.93 6.33 36.66
CA ALA A 41 -26.53 5.01 36.45
C ALA A 41 -27.62 4.69 37.50
N SER A 42 -28.67 4.01 37.07
CA SER A 42 -29.63 3.28 37.92
C SER A 42 -29.70 1.82 37.46
N ALA A 43 -29.73 0.89 38.41
CA ALA A 43 -29.69 -0.55 38.16
C ALA A 43 -30.82 -1.28 38.90
N ILE A 44 -31.68 -2.00 38.16
CA ILE A 44 -32.79 -2.89 38.58
C ILE A 44 -33.04 -3.82 37.36
N GLU A 45 -33.17 -5.15 37.41
CA GLU A 45 -32.91 -6.18 38.43
C GLU A 45 -32.61 -7.53 37.71
N THR A 46 -32.19 -8.58 38.44
CA THR A 46 -31.94 -9.93 37.89
C THR A 46 -33.07 -10.90 38.27
N THR A 47 -33.57 -11.72 37.33
CA THR A 47 -34.49 -12.83 37.67
C THR A 47 -34.00 -14.16 37.12
N GLU A 48 -33.68 -15.06 38.04
CA GLU A 48 -33.29 -16.45 37.82
C GLU A 48 -34.47 -17.36 38.20
N ILE A 49 -34.80 -18.37 37.36
CA ILE A 49 -35.73 -19.45 37.74
C ILE A 49 -35.14 -20.79 37.31
N ALA A 50 -35.13 -21.73 38.25
CA ALA A 50 -34.48 -23.03 38.17
C ALA A 50 -35.31 -24.12 37.46
N ALA A 51 -34.71 -25.31 37.31
CA ALA A 51 -35.12 -26.34 36.35
C ALA A 51 -35.92 -27.53 36.92
N GLY A 52 -36.68 -28.18 36.02
CA GLY A 52 -37.03 -29.61 36.04
C GLY A 52 -38.46 -29.98 36.45
N PRO A 53 -38.92 -31.22 36.15
CA PRO A 53 -38.27 -32.31 35.41
C PRO A 53 -38.96 -32.64 34.07
N ALA A 54 -38.48 -33.68 33.38
CA ALA A 54 -39.00 -34.15 32.10
C ALA A 54 -40.29 -34.98 32.22
N ASP A 55 -41.13 -34.94 31.19
CA ASP A 55 -41.96 -36.08 30.80
C ASP A 55 -42.05 -36.15 29.26
N SER A 56 -42.21 -37.37 28.72
CA SER A 56 -42.06 -37.64 27.29
C SER A 56 -43.42 -37.83 26.62
N GLN A 57 -43.66 -37.14 25.50
CA GLN A 57 -44.72 -37.52 24.57
C GLN A 57 -44.42 -37.08 23.13
N SER A 58 -44.32 -38.08 22.25
CA SER A 58 -44.06 -37.91 20.82
C SER A 58 -45.30 -37.41 20.08
N LEU A 59 -45.12 -36.50 19.11
CA LEU A 59 -46.05 -36.32 17.98
C LEU A 59 -45.34 -35.74 16.75
N THR A 60 -45.22 -36.60 15.73
CA THR A 60 -45.24 -36.30 14.28
C THR A 60 -44.54 -35.02 13.77
N ALA A 61 -43.38 -35.20 13.13
CA ALA A 61 -42.84 -34.23 12.18
C ALA A 61 -43.46 -34.43 10.78
N GLU A 62 -43.88 -33.36 10.13
CA GLU A 62 -44.30 -33.38 8.72
C GLU A 62 -43.08 -33.44 7.79
N THR A 63 -42.92 -34.58 7.11
CA THR A 63 -41.91 -34.76 6.06
C THR A 63 -42.30 -33.99 4.80
N HIS A 64 -41.71 -32.81 4.58
CA HIS A 64 -41.70 -32.21 3.25
C HIS A 64 -40.69 -32.96 2.36
N ALA A 65 -41.20 -33.70 1.38
CA ALA A 65 -40.40 -34.53 0.48
C ALA A 65 -39.69 -33.69 -0.59
N ALA A 66 -38.37 -33.83 -0.70
CA ALA A 66 -37.61 -33.37 -1.85
C ALA A 66 -37.81 -34.37 -3.03
N PRO A 67 -38.23 -33.92 -4.23
CA PRO A 67 -38.38 -34.80 -5.38
C PRO A 67 -37.01 -35.20 -5.96
N GLN A 68 -36.89 -36.47 -6.34
CA GLN A 68 -35.68 -37.04 -6.94
C GLN A 68 -35.50 -36.56 -8.39
N ALA A 69 -34.25 -36.46 -8.83
CA ALA A 69 -33.90 -36.13 -10.20
C ALA A 69 -34.15 -37.33 -11.14
N THR A 70 -35.12 -37.22 -12.04
CA THR A 70 -35.35 -38.19 -13.12
C THR A 70 -34.51 -37.83 -14.34
N LEU A 71 -33.56 -38.67 -14.71
CA LEU A 71 -32.81 -38.54 -15.97
C LEU A 71 -33.73 -38.89 -17.16
N LEU A 72 -34.06 -37.90 -17.98
CA LEU A 72 -34.75 -38.07 -19.26
C LEU A 72 -33.81 -37.72 -20.41
N SER A 73 -33.40 -38.74 -21.16
CA SER A 73 -32.55 -38.58 -22.35
C SER A 73 -33.36 -38.01 -23.53
N PRO A 74 -32.94 -36.91 -24.18
CA PRO A 74 -33.56 -36.46 -25.41
C PRO A 74 -33.06 -37.28 -26.61
N THR A 75 -33.94 -38.08 -27.20
CA THR A 75 -33.73 -38.66 -28.55
C THR A 75 -33.97 -37.58 -29.61
N LEU A 76 -32.93 -37.17 -30.33
CA LEU A 76 -33.06 -36.32 -31.50
C LEU A 76 -33.06 -37.15 -32.79
N ASN A 77 -34.13 -37.02 -33.58
CA ASN A 77 -34.24 -37.61 -34.91
C ASN A 77 -33.18 -37.02 -35.85
N ALA A 78 -32.53 -37.88 -36.62
CA ALA A 78 -31.71 -37.44 -37.75
C ALA A 78 -32.60 -36.99 -38.92
N ALA A 79 -32.59 -35.70 -39.23
CA ALA A 79 -33.14 -35.15 -40.47
C ALA A 79 -32.00 -34.91 -41.46
N THR A 80 -32.00 -35.63 -42.57
CA THR A 80 -30.98 -35.55 -43.62
C THR A 80 -31.20 -34.31 -44.50
N LEU A 81 -30.18 -33.44 -44.58
CA LEU A 81 -30.09 -32.38 -45.60
C LEU A 81 -28.68 -32.40 -46.23
N PRO A 82 -28.56 -32.00 -47.51
CA PRO A 82 -27.39 -32.33 -48.33
C PRO A 82 -26.13 -31.54 -47.96
N ASN A 83 -25.00 -32.24 -47.97
CA ASN A 83 -23.67 -31.69 -47.70
C ASN A 83 -23.11 -30.95 -48.93
N SER A 84 -23.01 -29.64 -48.86
CA SER A 84 -22.23 -28.80 -49.78
C SER A 84 -21.40 -27.82 -48.95
N PRO A 85 -20.06 -27.79 -49.11
CA PRO A 85 -19.21 -26.94 -48.28
C PRO A 85 -19.40 -25.45 -48.65
N PRO A 86 -19.51 -24.55 -47.66
CA PRO A 86 -19.48 -23.11 -47.93
C PRO A 86 -18.08 -22.72 -48.41
N GLN A 87 -17.99 -22.12 -49.59
CA GLN A 87 -16.76 -21.46 -50.03
C GLN A 87 -16.51 -20.28 -49.10
N SER A 88 -15.39 -20.31 -48.38
CA SER A 88 -14.94 -19.15 -47.61
C SER A 88 -14.35 -18.13 -48.58
N GLU A 89 -15.09 -17.07 -48.88
CA GLU A 89 -14.53 -15.89 -49.53
C GLU A 89 -13.59 -15.20 -48.54
N THR A 90 -12.29 -15.44 -48.72
CA THR A 90 -11.25 -14.75 -47.95
C THR A 90 -11.25 -13.27 -48.34
N LEU A 91 -11.94 -12.43 -47.56
CA LEU A 91 -11.68 -10.99 -47.60
C LEU A 91 -10.20 -10.79 -47.26
N ALA A 92 -9.46 -10.20 -48.21
CA ALA A 92 -8.10 -9.76 -47.99
C ALA A 92 -8.10 -8.58 -47.00
N LEU A 93 -8.12 -8.90 -45.71
CA LEU A 93 -7.71 -7.99 -44.65
C LEU A 93 -6.23 -7.68 -44.88
N THR A 94 -5.97 -6.58 -45.60
CA THR A 94 -4.65 -5.95 -45.61
C THR A 94 -4.32 -5.67 -44.13
N PRO A 95 -3.28 -6.30 -43.55
CA PRO A 95 -2.93 -6.01 -42.18
C PRO A 95 -2.61 -4.51 -42.10
N PRO A 96 -3.04 -3.81 -41.03
CA PRO A 96 -2.59 -2.44 -40.83
C PRO A 96 -1.07 -2.47 -40.87
N LYS A 97 -0.51 -1.66 -41.76
CA LYS A 97 0.93 -1.56 -41.94
C LYS A 97 1.45 -0.95 -40.64
N SER A 98 1.89 -1.80 -39.71
CA SER A 98 2.68 -1.34 -38.59
C SER A 98 3.87 -0.65 -39.22
N GLU A 99 3.98 0.65 -38.97
CA GLU A 99 5.25 1.34 -39.14
C GLU A 99 6.19 0.67 -38.14
N GLN A 100 6.88 -0.36 -38.61
CA GLN A 100 7.97 -0.96 -37.87
C GLN A 100 9.05 0.11 -37.81
N VAL A 101 8.98 0.91 -36.74
CA VAL A 101 10.02 1.80 -36.28
C VAL A 101 11.22 0.89 -35.97
N THR A 102 12.05 0.66 -36.99
CA THR A 102 13.34 0.00 -36.80
C THR A 102 14.12 0.79 -35.76
N ALA A 103 14.82 0.10 -34.85
CA ALA A 103 15.51 0.72 -33.72
C ALA A 103 16.39 1.93 -34.11
N ALA A 104 16.88 1.96 -35.35
CA ALA A 104 17.52 3.10 -35.99
C ALA A 104 16.79 4.45 -35.82
N LEU A 105 15.45 4.49 -35.68
CA LEU A 105 14.66 5.71 -35.49
C LEU A 105 14.61 6.19 -34.02
N ALA A 106 14.72 5.27 -33.05
CA ALA A 106 14.77 5.63 -31.62
C ALA A 106 16.16 6.15 -31.20
N PHE A 107 17.22 5.64 -31.86
CA PHE A 107 18.61 6.06 -31.65
C PHE A 107 19.09 7.09 -32.69
N GLN A 108 18.18 7.86 -33.32
CA GLN A 108 18.51 8.77 -34.42
C GLN A 108 18.98 10.15 -33.91
N GLY A 109 20.05 10.13 -33.10
CA GLY A 109 20.73 11.31 -32.56
C GLY A 109 22.24 11.10 -32.52
N GLU A 110 22.96 11.91 -33.30
CA GLU A 110 24.43 12.00 -33.38
C GLU A 110 25.17 10.88 -34.15
N THR A 111 26.37 11.22 -34.61
CA THR A 111 27.02 10.60 -35.77
C THR A 111 27.96 9.45 -35.41
N SER A 112 27.82 8.32 -36.11
CA SER A 112 28.89 7.31 -36.26
C SER A 112 29.43 6.69 -34.95
N GLY A 113 28.63 6.70 -33.88
CA GLY A 113 28.89 5.90 -32.69
C GLY A 113 28.63 4.42 -32.94
N GLU A 114 29.50 3.56 -32.43
CA GLU A 114 29.22 2.13 -32.25
C GLU A 114 28.24 2.03 -31.06
N LEU A 115 26.98 1.65 -31.35
CA LEU A 115 25.92 1.58 -30.33
C LEU A 115 26.35 0.68 -29.17
N ASP A 116 26.09 1.14 -27.94
CA ASP A 116 26.41 0.40 -26.74
C ASP A 116 25.63 -0.94 -26.74
N PRO A 117 26.32 -2.10 -26.75
CA PRO A 117 25.65 -3.40 -26.79
C PRO A 117 24.74 -3.63 -25.56
N LEU A 118 25.00 -2.95 -24.44
CA LEU A 118 24.15 -3.00 -23.26
C LEU A 118 22.83 -2.25 -23.47
N SER A 119 22.90 -1.04 -24.04
CA SER A 119 21.72 -0.24 -24.40
C SER A 119 20.86 -0.94 -25.46
N LEU A 120 21.49 -1.61 -26.44
CA LEU A 120 20.78 -2.43 -27.42
C LEU A 120 20.04 -3.61 -26.77
N ALA A 121 20.71 -4.35 -25.86
CA ALA A 121 20.10 -5.48 -25.16
C ALA A 121 18.92 -5.06 -24.27
N VAL A 122 19.05 -3.92 -23.59
CA VAL A 122 17.97 -3.35 -22.77
C VAL A 122 16.79 -2.92 -23.65
N PHE A 123 17.04 -2.21 -24.75
CA PHE A 123 15.98 -1.82 -25.72
C PHE A 123 15.20 -3.05 -26.21
N GLN A 124 15.89 -4.13 -26.57
CA GLN A 124 15.27 -5.39 -27.00
C GLN A 124 14.45 -6.04 -25.87
N SER A 125 14.97 -6.06 -24.63
CA SER A 125 14.26 -6.61 -23.47
C SER A 125 12.90 -5.96 -23.22
N PHE A 126 12.77 -4.65 -23.48
CA PHE A 126 11.55 -3.89 -23.25
C PHE A 126 10.59 -3.89 -24.46
N THR A 127 11.10 -4.07 -25.68
CA THR A 127 10.29 -3.95 -26.91
C THR A 127 9.85 -5.29 -27.53
N GLN A 128 10.59 -6.38 -27.32
CA GLN A 128 10.33 -7.68 -27.96
C GLN A 128 10.27 -8.84 -26.96
N PRO A 129 9.41 -8.79 -25.91
CA PRO A 129 9.42 -9.76 -24.80
C PRO A 129 9.08 -11.23 -25.16
N GLY A 130 8.80 -11.54 -26.43
CA GLY A 130 8.42 -12.89 -26.87
C GLY A 130 9.42 -13.61 -27.79
N ASP A 131 10.56 -12.99 -28.14
CA ASP A 131 11.47 -13.48 -29.19
C ASP A 131 12.95 -13.48 -28.73
N LEU A 132 13.18 -13.72 -27.43
CA LEU A 132 14.46 -13.46 -26.75
C LEU A 132 15.18 -14.73 -26.28
N PRO A 133 16.51 -14.82 -26.42
CA PRO A 133 17.31 -15.82 -25.72
C PRO A 133 17.43 -15.49 -24.22
N ASP A 134 17.75 -16.48 -23.39
CA ASP A 134 17.79 -16.41 -21.91
C ASP A 134 18.47 -15.14 -21.35
N ALA A 135 19.48 -14.61 -22.04
CA ALA A 135 20.22 -13.41 -21.64
C ALA A 135 19.35 -12.15 -21.47
N THR A 136 18.15 -12.09 -22.05
CA THR A 136 17.38 -10.84 -22.14
C THR A 136 16.25 -10.69 -21.12
N GLU A 137 15.67 -11.78 -20.60
CA GLU A 137 14.85 -11.73 -19.37
C GLU A 137 15.72 -11.28 -18.18
N ASN A 138 16.94 -11.82 -18.10
CA ASN A 138 17.94 -11.52 -17.06
C ASN A 138 18.24 -10.02 -16.89
N VAL A 139 18.07 -9.19 -17.92
CA VAL A 139 18.30 -7.73 -17.83
C VAL A 139 17.22 -7.05 -17.01
N ARG A 140 15.93 -7.39 -17.24
CA ARG A 140 14.80 -6.78 -16.54
C ARG A 140 14.69 -7.29 -15.11
N ASP A 141 15.00 -8.56 -14.89
CA ASP A 141 15.06 -9.16 -13.56
C ASP A 141 16.26 -8.65 -12.75
N GLY A 142 17.44 -8.55 -13.38
CA GLY A 142 18.64 -7.97 -12.75
C GLY A 142 18.44 -6.51 -12.34
N LEU A 143 17.81 -5.71 -13.21
CA LEU A 143 17.40 -4.35 -12.91
C LEU A 143 16.38 -4.29 -11.76
N SER A 144 15.36 -5.13 -11.78
CA SER A 144 14.36 -5.20 -10.70
C SER A 144 14.98 -5.63 -9.36
N ALA A 145 15.92 -6.57 -9.38
CA ALA A 145 16.65 -7.03 -8.19
C ALA A 145 17.60 -5.96 -7.63
N MET A 146 18.30 -5.22 -8.50
CA MET A 146 19.13 -4.08 -8.11
C MET A 146 18.28 -2.99 -7.43
N LEU A 147 17.15 -2.61 -8.03
CA LEU A 147 16.24 -1.61 -7.47
C LEU A 147 15.63 -2.05 -6.14
N ALA A 148 15.28 -3.34 -6.00
CA ALA A 148 14.79 -3.92 -4.75
C ALA A 148 15.87 -4.02 -3.65
N SER A 149 17.16 -3.96 -3.99
CA SER A 149 18.25 -4.03 -3.02
C SER A 149 18.46 -2.74 -2.22
N VAL A 150 17.95 -1.60 -2.71
CA VAL A 150 18.11 -0.30 -2.05
C VAL A 150 17.20 -0.26 -0.82
N PRO A 151 17.77 -0.25 0.41
CA PRO A 151 17.00 -0.47 1.62
C PRO A 151 16.07 0.70 1.87
N CYS A 152 14.82 0.40 2.19
CA CYS A 152 13.79 1.43 2.36
C CYS A 152 13.59 2.27 1.08
N SER A 153 13.30 1.60 -0.02
CA SER A 153 12.90 2.23 -1.28
C SER A 153 11.83 1.39 -1.97
N ARG A 154 11.07 2.01 -2.87
CA ARG A 154 10.19 1.31 -3.81
C ARG A 154 10.40 1.87 -5.20
N LEU A 155 11.55 1.55 -5.77
CA LEU A 155 11.96 2.02 -7.08
C LEU A 155 11.40 1.13 -8.19
N GLN A 156 11.00 1.75 -9.30
CA GLN A 156 10.46 1.08 -10.48
C GLN A 156 10.93 1.83 -11.73
N VAL A 157 11.03 1.12 -12.85
CA VAL A 157 11.41 1.72 -14.14
C VAL A 157 10.30 1.58 -15.17
N SER A 158 10.17 2.60 -16.02
CA SER A 158 9.29 2.59 -17.19
C SER A 158 10.10 2.94 -18.43
N PHE A 159 10.03 2.09 -19.48
CA PHE A 159 10.77 2.32 -20.72
C PHE A 159 9.87 2.93 -21.80
N ASN A 160 10.35 4.00 -22.42
CA ASN A 160 9.73 4.64 -23.57
C ASN A 160 10.55 4.30 -24.84
N PRO A 161 10.03 3.45 -25.74
CA PRO A 161 10.78 2.99 -26.91
C PRO A 161 10.93 4.05 -28.00
N ASP A 162 10.03 5.04 -28.07
CA ASP A 162 10.07 6.09 -29.10
C ASP A 162 11.22 7.09 -28.87
N THR A 163 11.69 7.20 -27.62
CA THR A 163 12.73 8.15 -27.18
C THR A 163 13.98 7.47 -26.63
N ALA A 164 14.02 6.13 -26.66
CA ALA A 164 15.04 5.30 -26.02
C ALA A 164 15.33 5.72 -24.55
N SER A 165 14.29 6.12 -23.80
CA SER A 165 14.44 6.63 -22.44
C SER A 165 13.88 5.66 -21.39
N LEU A 166 14.55 5.59 -20.25
CA LEU A 166 14.16 4.80 -19.09
C LEU A 166 13.91 5.74 -17.91
N GLU A 167 12.67 5.82 -17.46
CA GLU A 167 12.28 6.68 -16.35
C GLU A 167 12.27 5.91 -15.02
N LEU A 168 13.12 6.33 -14.09
CA LEU A 168 13.16 5.83 -12.72
C LEU A 168 12.13 6.57 -11.86
N ARG A 169 11.17 5.83 -11.32
CA ARG A 169 10.09 6.31 -10.46
C ARG A 169 10.17 5.67 -9.08
N GLY A 170 9.49 6.27 -8.09
CA GLY A 170 9.37 5.73 -6.74
C GLY A 170 9.91 6.68 -5.68
N HIS A 171 10.44 6.12 -4.59
CA HIS A 171 10.99 6.89 -3.49
C HIS A 171 12.32 6.33 -2.95
N LEU A 172 13.14 7.24 -2.41
CA LEU A 172 14.39 6.97 -1.68
C LEU A 172 14.32 7.52 -0.24
N PRO A 173 15.04 6.93 0.72
CA PRO A 173 15.00 7.36 2.12
C PRO A 173 15.87 8.60 2.41
N GLU A 174 16.82 8.95 1.53
CA GLU A 174 17.72 10.10 1.68
C GLU A 174 18.33 10.52 0.33
N GLU A 175 18.60 11.81 0.14
CA GLU A 175 19.06 12.36 -1.15
C GLU A 175 20.45 11.82 -1.54
N GLY A 176 21.26 11.45 -0.54
CA GLY A 176 22.58 10.86 -0.74
C GLY A 176 22.58 9.53 -1.51
N LEU A 177 21.45 8.81 -1.57
CA LEU A 177 21.31 7.58 -2.35
C LEU A 177 20.91 7.82 -3.81
N ARG A 178 20.46 9.03 -4.17
CA ARG A 178 19.94 9.33 -5.51
C ARG A 178 21.01 9.20 -6.59
N THR A 179 22.14 9.88 -6.43
CA THR A 179 23.25 9.82 -7.38
C THR A 179 23.87 8.42 -7.48
N PRO A 180 24.14 7.68 -6.39
CA PRO A 180 24.55 6.28 -6.46
C PRO A 180 23.59 5.38 -7.24
N VAL A 181 22.27 5.49 -6.99
CA VAL A 181 21.25 4.67 -7.68
C VAL A 181 21.18 5.01 -9.17
N MET A 182 21.14 6.30 -9.53
CA MET A 182 21.14 6.73 -10.94
C MET A 182 22.43 6.31 -11.67
N SER A 183 23.60 6.40 -11.01
CA SER A 183 24.87 5.97 -11.59
C SER A 183 24.94 4.46 -11.79
N ALA A 184 24.45 3.66 -10.83
CA ALA A 184 24.40 2.22 -10.95
C ALA A 184 23.36 1.78 -12.01
N LEU A 185 22.24 2.50 -12.13
CA LEU A 185 21.27 2.31 -13.21
C LEU A 185 21.91 2.56 -14.58
N GLN A 186 22.63 3.68 -14.77
CA GLN A 186 23.31 4.00 -16.04
C GLN A 186 24.33 2.92 -16.42
N GLN A 187 25.07 2.37 -15.44
CA GLN A 187 26.02 1.28 -15.67
C GLN A 187 25.35 -0.04 -16.10
N MET A 188 24.08 -0.27 -15.75
CA MET A 188 23.31 -1.44 -16.20
C MET A 188 22.55 -1.22 -17.50
N VAL A 189 22.29 0.03 -17.90
CA VAL A 189 21.54 0.33 -19.14
C VAL A 189 22.40 0.78 -20.32
N GLY A 190 23.68 1.07 -20.07
CA GLY A 190 24.60 1.59 -21.08
C GLY A 190 24.42 3.09 -21.33
N GLN A 191 25.21 3.66 -22.25
CA GLN A 191 25.26 5.12 -22.47
C GLN A 191 24.15 5.66 -23.38
N ASP A 192 23.57 4.84 -24.26
CA ASP A 192 22.62 5.32 -25.28
C ASP A 192 21.17 5.37 -24.79
N ILE A 193 20.89 4.84 -23.59
CA ILE A 193 19.58 4.97 -22.93
C ILE A 193 19.58 6.18 -22.01
N GLN A 194 18.69 7.13 -22.31
CA GLN A 194 18.50 8.35 -21.52
C GLN A 194 17.76 8.03 -20.22
N LEU A 195 18.36 8.31 -19.06
CA LEU A 195 17.70 8.16 -17.78
C LEU A 195 16.90 9.42 -17.39
N SER A 196 15.62 9.24 -17.10
CA SER A 196 14.76 10.27 -16.50
C SER A 196 14.58 9.99 -15.00
N ASP A 197 14.81 10.99 -14.16
CA ASP A 197 14.67 10.90 -12.70
C ASP A 197 13.34 11.50 -12.24
N ARG A 198 12.44 10.65 -11.73
CA ARG A 198 11.18 11.01 -11.08
C ARG A 198 11.11 10.51 -9.64
N VAL A 199 12.26 10.25 -9.02
CA VAL A 199 12.34 9.72 -7.67
C VAL A 199 12.04 10.83 -6.66
N ARG A 200 11.25 10.49 -5.64
CA ARG A 200 10.91 11.38 -4.52
C ARG A 200 11.70 11.01 -3.27
N LEU A 201 11.88 11.95 -2.37
CA LEU A 201 12.46 11.69 -1.07
C LEU A 201 11.36 11.32 -0.08
N LEU A 202 11.41 10.11 0.48
CA LEU A 202 10.51 9.67 1.55
C LEU A 202 11.36 9.23 2.76
N PRO A 203 11.71 10.16 3.66
CA PRO A 203 12.61 9.88 4.77
C PRO A 203 12.20 8.71 5.67
N ARG A 204 13.13 8.30 6.53
CA ARG A 204 12.75 7.56 7.73
C ARG A 204 12.14 8.56 8.72
N PRO A 205 11.05 8.21 9.44
CA PRO A 205 10.45 6.86 9.55
C PRO A 205 9.40 6.48 8.49
N GLN A 206 8.96 7.37 7.62
CA GLN A 206 7.82 7.18 6.70
C GLN A 206 7.99 5.98 5.78
N CYS A 207 9.19 5.82 5.21
CA CYS A 207 9.48 4.64 4.40
C CYS A 207 9.43 3.33 5.24
N GLY A 208 9.85 3.36 6.50
CA GLY A 208 9.70 2.22 7.41
C GLY A 208 8.24 1.84 7.65
N ALA A 209 7.36 2.85 7.73
CA ALA A 209 5.92 2.64 7.73
C ALA A 209 5.47 1.96 6.43
N LEU A 210 5.81 2.46 5.22
CA LEU A 210 5.41 1.81 3.95
C LEU A 210 5.89 0.36 3.85
N SER A 211 7.11 0.06 4.30
CA SER A 211 7.63 -1.31 4.34
C SER A 211 6.78 -2.20 5.26
N GLY A 212 6.44 -1.72 6.46
CA GLY A 212 5.58 -2.44 7.39
C GLY A 212 4.14 -2.60 6.88
N ILE A 213 3.56 -1.56 6.28
CA ILE A 213 2.25 -1.56 5.60
C ILE A 213 2.23 -2.64 4.51
N SER A 214 3.24 -2.70 3.65
CA SER A 214 3.32 -3.74 2.60
C SER A 214 3.44 -5.16 3.16
N SER A 215 3.90 -5.30 4.40
CA SER A 215 4.16 -6.56 5.09
C SER A 215 3.01 -7.01 6.01
N VAL A 216 1.88 -6.28 6.12
CA VAL A 216 0.75 -6.70 6.98
C VAL A 216 -0.01 -7.94 6.49
N GLY A 217 0.37 -8.52 5.34
CA GLY A 217 -0.30 -9.69 4.76
C GLY A 217 -1.58 -9.38 3.97
N LEU A 218 -1.76 -8.11 3.57
CA LEU A 218 -2.80 -7.66 2.66
C LEU A 218 -2.19 -7.22 1.31
N PRO A 219 -2.79 -7.55 0.16
CA PRO A 219 -2.41 -6.98 -1.13
C PRO A 219 -2.71 -5.48 -1.19
N GLN A 220 -1.96 -4.75 -2.03
CA GLN A 220 -2.31 -3.38 -2.38
C GLN A 220 -3.50 -3.39 -3.36
N SER A 221 -4.45 -2.46 -3.21
CA SER A 221 -5.63 -2.41 -4.08
C SER A 221 -5.28 -2.13 -5.55
N THR A 222 -6.00 -2.79 -6.46
CA THR A 222 -5.99 -2.48 -7.90
C THR A 222 -6.60 -1.11 -8.23
N ASP A 223 -7.41 -0.54 -7.33
CA ASP A 223 -7.90 0.84 -7.49
C ASP A 223 -6.74 1.84 -7.41
N GLN A 224 -5.66 1.55 -6.66
CA GLN A 224 -4.45 2.38 -6.70
C GLN A 224 -3.63 2.26 -8.00
N ILE A 225 -4.04 1.38 -8.91
CA ILE A 225 -3.40 1.17 -10.21
C ILE A 225 -4.26 1.79 -11.33
N THR A 226 -5.55 2.00 -11.08
CA THR A 226 -6.54 2.33 -12.13
C THR A 226 -7.48 3.51 -11.81
N ASN A 227 -7.64 3.90 -10.54
CA ASN A 227 -8.57 4.94 -10.12
C ASN A 227 -7.90 6.33 -10.07
N PRO A 228 -8.30 7.30 -10.93
CA PRO A 228 -7.70 8.63 -10.98
C PRO A 228 -7.98 9.48 -9.72
N LEU A 229 -8.86 9.05 -8.81
CA LEU A 229 -9.05 9.71 -7.51
C LEU A 229 -7.99 9.32 -6.48
N LEU A 230 -7.34 8.16 -6.67
CA LEU A 230 -6.28 7.61 -5.82
C LEU A 230 -4.88 7.74 -6.45
N LEU A 231 -4.82 8.02 -7.75
CA LEU A 231 -3.61 8.29 -8.51
C LEU A 231 -3.31 9.79 -8.60
N GLY A 232 -2.03 10.14 -8.49
CA GLY A 232 -1.48 11.41 -8.96
C GLY A 232 -1.21 11.37 -10.48
N PRO A 233 -0.88 12.53 -11.11
CA PRO A 233 -0.67 12.62 -12.56
C PRO A 233 0.45 11.71 -13.08
N ASP A 234 1.42 11.34 -12.25
CA ASP A 234 2.56 10.47 -12.61
C ASP A 234 2.28 8.96 -12.41
N ALA A 235 1.02 8.57 -12.26
CA ALA A 235 0.59 7.21 -11.87
C ALA A 235 1.22 6.71 -10.55
N GLN A 236 1.45 7.63 -9.61
CA GLN A 236 1.84 7.34 -8.22
C GLN A 236 0.63 7.49 -7.29
N ALA A 237 0.75 7.12 -6.01
CA ALA A 237 -0.26 7.48 -5.02
C ALA A 237 -0.51 8.99 -5.02
N ARG A 238 -1.78 9.39 -4.96
CA ARG A 238 -2.18 10.79 -4.98
C ARG A 238 -1.56 11.54 -3.81
N VAL A 239 -0.99 12.70 -4.12
CA VAL A 239 -0.54 13.67 -3.13
C VAL A 239 -1.72 14.52 -2.69
N LEU A 240 -1.88 14.67 -1.38
CA LEU A 240 -2.79 15.64 -0.77
C LEU A 240 -1.94 16.66 -0.01
N ALA A 241 -1.86 17.87 -0.56
CA ALA A 241 -1.11 18.97 0.06
C ALA A 241 -2.01 19.76 1.01
N TYR A 242 -1.49 20.10 2.19
CA TYR A 242 -2.14 20.94 3.19
C TYR A 242 -1.18 21.99 3.75
N ALA A 243 -1.68 23.19 4.02
CA ALA A 243 -0.95 24.26 4.70
C ALA A 243 -1.15 24.21 6.22
N GLY A 244 -0.22 24.80 6.97
CA GLY A 244 -0.31 24.92 8.42
C GLY A 244 -1.59 25.63 8.86
N GLY A 245 -2.33 25.03 9.80
CA GLY A 245 -3.62 25.52 10.26
C GLY A 245 -4.83 25.03 9.46
N GLU A 246 -4.64 24.35 8.32
CA GLU A 246 -5.75 23.70 7.62
C GLU A 246 -6.25 22.46 8.35
N ARG A 247 -7.49 22.05 8.07
CA ARG A 247 -8.05 20.79 8.56
C ARG A 247 -7.73 19.64 7.60
N LEU A 248 -7.10 18.60 8.12
CA LEU A 248 -6.84 17.38 7.37
C LEU A 248 -8.15 16.59 7.22
N TYR A 249 -8.63 16.50 5.99
CA TYR A 249 -9.74 15.63 5.60
C TYR A 249 -9.52 15.11 4.18
N PHE A 250 -9.98 13.89 3.89
CA PHE A 250 -9.96 13.33 2.55
C PHE A 250 -11.12 12.36 2.31
N ASP A 251 -11.49 12.19 1.05
CA ASP A 251 -12.55 11.28 0.62
C ASP A 251 -11.92 10.02 0.01
N LEU A 252 -12.47 8.85 0.34
CA LEU A 252 -12.08 7.54 -0.19
C LEU A 252 -13.31 6.71 -0.54
N THR A 253 -13.10 5.61 -1.27
CA THR A 253 -14.16 4.68 -1.65
C THR A 253 -13.88 3.31 -1.03
N ALA A 254 -14.89 2.68 -0.43
CA ALA A 254 -14.81 1.29 0.03
C ALA A 254 -14.54 0.33 -1.14
N PRO A 255 -13.93 -0.85 -0.90
CA PRO A 255 -13.59 -1.80 -1.97
C PRO A 255 -14.85 -2.41 -2.62
N ASP A 256 -14.66 -3.29 -3.62
CA ASP A 256 -15.75 -3.96 -4.34
C ASP A 256 -16.41 -5.13 -3.58
N TYR A 257 -16.20 -5.21 -2.26
CA TYR A 257 -16.89 -6.10 -1.33
C TYR A 257 -17.23 -5.36 -0.03
N PRO A 258 -18.26 -5.79 0.72
CA PRO A 258 -18.57 -5.22 2.02
C PRO A 258 -17.45 -5.48 3.04
N ALA A 259 -16.92 -4.43 3.64
CA ALA A 259 -15.67 -4.45 4.40
C ALA A 259 -15.73 -3.64 5.70
N TYR A 260 -14.76 -3.87 6.57
CA TYR A 260 -14.42 -3.05 7.74
C TYR A 260 -13.17 -2.25 7.39
N ILE A 261 -13.21 -0.93 7.60
CA ILE A 261 -12.17 -0.01 7.13
C ILE A 261 -11.47 0.66 8.31
N TYR A 262 -10.15 0.51 8.33
CA TYR A 262 -9.23 1.09 9.30
C TYR A 262 -8.43 2.14 8.55
N VAL A 263 -8.44 3.38 9.02
CA VAL A 263 -7.70 4.48 8.42
C VAL A 263 -6.72 5.04 9.43
N ASP A 264 -5.46 5.05 9.05
CA ASP A 264 -4.31 5.30 9.91
C ASP A 264 -3.43 6.38 9.27
N PHE A 265 -2.91 7.31 10.08
CA PHE A 265 -2.02 8.38 9.64
C PHE A 265 -0.64 8.22 10.28
N PHE A 266 0.39 8.02 9.47
CA PHE A 266 1.77 7.86 9.89
C PHE A 266 2.49 9.20 9.76
N ASP A 267 2.83 9.76 10.92
CA ASP A 267 3.38 11.12 11.03
C ASP A 267 4.88 11.20 10.73
N ALA A 268 5.41 12.43 10.71
CA ALA A 268 6.84 12.71 10.58
C ALA A 268 7.70 12.06 11.68
N GLY A 269 7.14 11.84 12.88
CA GLY A 269 7.82 11.32 14.06
C GLY A 269 7.88 9.78 14.17
N GLY A 270 7.14 9.05 13.33
CA GLY A 270 7.08 7.58 13.34
C GLY A 270 6.01 7.02 14.27
N SER A 271 5.07 7.84 14.71
CA SER A 271 3.84 7.38 15.34
C SER A 271 2.78 7.12 14.28
N VAL A 272 1.77 6.33 14.65
CA VAL A 272 0.50 6.24 13.95
C VAL A 272 -0.57 6.98 14.74
N LEU A 273 -1.49 7.64 14.04
CA LEU A 273 -2.70 8.29 14.54
C LEU A 273 -3.91 7.60 13.91
N HIS A 274 -4.77 7.02 14.74
CA HIS A 274 -5.90 6.20 14.27
C HIS A 274 -7.10 7.08 13.91
N LEU A 275 -7.30 7.31 12.61
CA LEU A 275 -8.35 8.18 12.07
C LEU A 275 -9.73 7.52 12.07
N SER A 276 -9.79 6.21 11.87
CA SER A 276 -11.00 5.38 11.95
C SER A 276 -10.60 3.91 12.14
N PRO A 277 -11.31 3.10 12.95
CA PRO A 277 -12.34 3.49 13.91
C PRO A 277 -11.73 4.20 15.13
N ASN A 278 -12.55 5.00 15.81
CA ASN A 278 -12.21 5.66 17.08
C ASN A 278 -13.49 5.91 17.91
N GLN A 279 -13.36 6.60 19.05
CA GLN A 279 -14.49 6.86 19.96
C GLN A 279 -15.64 7.69 19.36
N ILE A 280 -15.37 8.48 18.31
CA ILE A 280 -16.35 9.30 17.58
C ILE A 280 -16.93 8.51 16.39
N ILE A 281 -16.07 7.77 15.68
CA ILE A 281 -16.42 6.98 14.50
C ILE A 281 -16.26 5.48 14.83
N PRO A 282 -17.32 4.79 15.27
CA PRO A 282 -17.23 3.38 15.63
C PRO A 282 -16.94 2.51 14.40
N LEU A 283 -16.34 1.34 14.62
CA LEU A 283 -16.12 0.36 13.56
C LEU A 283 -17.46 -0.14 13.02
N GLN A 284 -17.66 0.00 11.71
CA GLN A 284 -18.87 -0.43 11.01
C GLN A 284 -18.51 -1.14 9.71
N ARG A 285 -19.38 -2.05 9.28
CA ARG A 285 -19.25 -2.74 7.99
C ARG A 285 -19.82 -1.84 6.89
N THR A 286 -18.97 -1.35 6.01
CA THR A 286 -19.34 -0.54 4.85
C THR A 286 -19.85 -1.42 3.73
N GLN A 287 -20.69 -0.86 2.86
CA GLN A 287 -21.11 -1.51 1.62
C GLN A 287 -19.98 -1.42 0.57
N GLU A 288 -20.06 -2.27 -0.44
CA GLU A 288 -19.16 -2.20 -1.61
C GLU A 288 -19.25 -0.82 -2.28
N LYS A 289 -18.11 -0.26 -2.68
CA LYS A 289 -18.00 1.03 -3.40
C LYS A 289 -18.67 2.23 -2.69
N GLN A 290 -18.94 2.11 -1.39
CA GLN A 290 -19.49 3.19 -0.59
C GLN A 290 -18.50 4.35 -0.48
N PRO A 291 -18.88 5.60 -0.80
CA PRO A 291 -18.04 6.77 -0.55
C PRO A 291 -17.96 7.07 0.94
N LEU A 292 -16.77 7.40 1.40
CA LEU A 292 -16.43 7.61 2.81
C LEU A 292 -15.56 8.87 2.94
N ARG A 293 -15.75 9.61 4.04
CA ARG A 293 -14.89 10.73 4.42
C ARG A 293 -14.09 10.38 5.66
N VAL A 294 -12.82 10.75 5.65
CA VAL A 294 -11.90 10.66 6.77
C VAL A 294 -11.53 12.07 7.21
N GLY A 295 -11.56 12.31 8.52
CA GLY A 295 -11.38 13.64 9.10
C GLY A 295 -12.60 14.55 8.90
N ALA A 296 -12.73 15.53 9.77
CA ALA A 296 -13.81 16.52 9.70
C ALA A 296 -13.33 17.78 8.96
N LYS A 297 -14.04 18.19 7.89
CA LYS A 297 -13.72 19.44 7.16
C LYS A 297 -14.30 20.66 7.90
N ASN A 298 -15.51 20.51 8.42
CA ASN A 298 -16.23 21.52 9.20
C ASN A 298 -16.46 21.04 10.64
N GLU A 299 -16.84 21.96 11.53
CA GLU A 299 -17.04 21.63 12.96
C GLU A 299 -18.20 20.66 13.22
N GLY A 300 -19.20 20.65 12.33
CA GLY A 300 -20.33 19.72 12.37
C GLY A 300 -20.13 18.43 11.57
N ASP A 301 -18.98 18.23 10.91
CA ASP A 301 -18.74 16.99 10.16
C ASP A 301 -18.35 15.86 11.11
N PRO A 302 -18.83 14.61 10.89
CA PRO A 302 -18.42 13.47 11.67
C PRO A 302 -16.95 13.10 11.39
N GLY A 303 -16.12 13.04 12.42
CA GLY A 303 -14.73 12.62 12.32
C GLY A 303 -13.85 13.24 13.41
N LEU A 304 -12.55 12.94 13.37
CA LEU A 304 -11.57 13.68 14.15
C LEU A 304 -11.37 15.07 13.53
N GLN A 305 -11.34 16.09 14.38
CA GLN A 305 -10.93 17.46 14.02
C GLN A 305 -9.40 17.52 14.09
N ILE A 306 -8.73 17.43 12.94
CA ILE A 306 -7.26 17.37 12.86
C ILE A 306 -6.76 18.63 12.17
N THR A 307 -5.96 19.43 12.88
CA THR A 307 -5.34 20.64 12.34
C THR A 307 -3.88 20.37 12.02
N VAL A 308 -3.45 20.72 10.81
CA VAL A 308 -2.07 20.55 10.34
C VAL A 308 -1.14 21.51 11.09
N GLY A 309 -0.05 21.00 11.63
CA GLY A 309 0.94 21.76 12.41
C GLY A 309 2.35 21.16 12.31
N PRO A 310 3.36 21.82 12.90
CA PRO A 310 4.73 21.33 12.87
C PRO A 310 4.91 20.00 13.63
N PRO A 311 5.89 19.16 13.25
CA PRO A 311 6.81 19.33 12.13
C PRO A 311 6.15 19.04 10.77
N TYR A 312 6.32 19.97 9.83
CA TYR A 312 5.84 19.82 8.45
C TYR A 312 6.71 18.86 7.65
N GLY A 313 6.11 18.11 6.72
CA GLY A 313 6.88 17.23 5.84
C GLY A 313 6.02 16.33 4.95
N GLN A 314 6.57 15.16 4.64
CA GLN A 314 5.82 14.09 3.97
C GLN A 314 5.35 13.09 5.01
N GLU A 315 4.08 12.74 4.93
CA GLU A 315 3.35 11.88 5.85
C GLU A 315 2.49 10.91 5.04
N ILE A 316 1.97 9.85 5.66
CA ILE A 316 1.25 8.80 4.92
C ILE A 316 -0.09 8.54 5.59
N ALA A 317 -1.19 8.70 4.85
CA ALA A 317 -2.48 8.14 5.27
C ALA A 317 -2.69 6.79 4.58
N VAL A 318 -3.08 5.75 5.32
CA VAL A 318 -3.41 4.43 4.78
C VAL A 318 -4.83 4.06 5.17
N ALA A 319 -5.59 3.50 4.24
CA ALA A 319 -6.81 2.77 4.55
C ALA A 319 -6.60 1.27 4.29
N PHE A 320 -6.75 0.46 5.33
CA PHE A 320 -6.82 -0.99 5.27
C PHE A 320 -8.30 -1.41 5.24
N ALA A 321 -8.66 -2.32 4.34
CA ALA A 321 -9.98 -2.94 4.29
C ALA A 321 -9.88 -4.45 4.58
N ALA A 322 -10.86 -5.00 5.28
CA ALA A 322 -10.98 -6.44 5.55
C ALA A 322 -12.45 -6.89 5.54
N SER A 323 -12.76 -8.09 5.04
CA SER A 323 -14.14 -8.61 4.99
C SER A 323 -14.74 -8.92 6.37
N VAL A 324 -13.88 -9.08 7.39
CA VAL A 324 -14.19 -9.33 8.80
C VAL A 324 -13.46 -8.31 9.69
N PRO A 325 -13.89 -8.09 10.95
CA PRO A 325 -13.14 -7.26 11.89
C PRO A 325 -11.75 -7.85 12.15
N LEU A 326 -10.71 -7.00 12.13
CA LEU A 326 -9.34 -7.41 12.45
C LEU A 326 -9.11 -7.40 13.97
N TYR A 327 -9.82 -6.55 14.70
CA TYR A 327 -9.77 -6.48 16.17
C TYR A 327 -11.04 -5.82 16.72
N GLU A 328 -11.30 -6.08 18.00
CA GLU A 328 -12.39 -5.47 18.75
C GLU A 328 -11.93 -4.25 19.56
N GLY A 329 -12.84 -3.32 19.81
CA GLY A 329 -12.59 -2.10 20.58
C GLY A 329 -11.80 -1.02 19.82
N HIS A 330 -11.30 -0.04 20.58
CA HIS A 330 -10.59 1.12 20.04
C HIS A 330 -9.11 1.10 20.44
N ARG A 331 -8.24 1.49 19.51
CA ARG A 331 -6.83 1.78 19.82
C ARG A 331 -6.70 3.06 20.64
N PRO A 332 -5.57 3.29 21.34
CA PRO A 332 -5.15 4.64 21.72
C PRO A 332 -5.23 5.57 20.50
N ILE A 333 -5.42 6.88 20.69
CA ILE A 333 -5.51 7.77 19.52
C ILE A 333 -4.19 7.83 18.74
N SER A 334 -3.05 7.70 19.42
CA SER A 334 -1.73 7.57 18.80
C SER A 334 -0.84 6.57 19.55
N GLU A 335 0.00 5.86 18.81
CA GLU A 335 0.98 4.88 19.32
C GLU A 335 2.15 4.66 18.32
N PRO A 336 3.24 3.95 18.68
CA PRO A 336 4.38 3.73 17.78
C PRO A 336 4.03 2.85 16.57
N ALA A 337 4.30 3.35 15.36
CA ALA A 337 3.87 2.74 14.09
C ALA A 337 4.35 1.27 13.92
N GLY A 338 5.60 0.97 14.27
CA GLY A 338 6.15 -0.38 14.09
C GLY A 338 5.47 -1.44 14.96
N ALA A 339 5.12 -1.11 16.20
CA ALA A 339 4.42 -2.03 17.10
C ALA A 339 2.97 -2.27 16.64
N TYR A 340 2.32 -1.23 16.11
CA TYR A 340 0.99 -1.33 15.51
C TYR A 340 0.97 -2.20 14.24
N LEU A 341 1.89 -1.98 13.30
CA LEU A 341 1.95 -2.75 12.04
C LEU A 341 2.25 -4.24 12.29
N GLU A 342 3.12 -4.55 13.25
CA GLU A 342 3.36 -5.93 13.71
C GLU A 342 2.12 -6.57 14.36
N PHE A 343 1.33 -5.79 15.11
CA PHE A 343 0.02 -6.25 15.59
C PHE A 343 -0.93 -6.53 14.42
N LEU A 344 -1.05 -5.59 13.47
CA LEU A 344 -2.00 -5.68 12.36
C LEU A 344 -1.69 -6.89 11.47
N HIS A 345 -0.41 -7.16 11.21
CA HIS A 345 0.07 -8.38 10.55
C HIS A 345 -0.43 -9.66 11.24
N ARG A 346 -0.31 -9.74 12.58
CA ARG A 346 -0.80 -10.91 13.35
C ARG A 346 -2.33 -11.05 13.29
N GLN A 347 -3.07 -9.94 13.28
CA GLN A 347 -4.53 -9.97 13.15
C GLN A 347 -4.97 -10.43 11.77
N VAL A 348 -4.39 -9.89 10.69
CA VAL A 348 -4.65 -10.33 9.30
C VAL A 348 -4.32 -11.81 9.13
N ALA A 349 -3.16 -12.26 9.63
CA ALA A 349 -2.78 -13.68 9.59
C ALA A 349 -3.75 -14.58 10.37
N THR A 350 -4.39 -14.06 11.42
CA THR A 350 -5.40 -14.78 12.21
C THR A 350 -6.73 -14.85 11.47
N ALA A 351 -7.22 -13.73 10.94
CA ALA A 351 -8.44 -13.66 10.15
C ALA A 351 -8.37 -14.58 8.92
N ARG A 352 -7.24 -14.60 8.19
CA ARG A 352 -6.98 -15.53 7.07
C ARG A 352 -7.02 -17.02 7.45
N ARG A 353 -6.72 -17.38 8.71
CA ARG A 353 -6.80 -18.78 9.19
C ARG A 353 -8.20 -19.15 9.68
N GLN A 354 -9.00 -18.17 10.08
CA GLN A 354 -10.34 -18.38 10.63
C GLN A 354 -11.44 -18.29 9.57
N HIS A 355 -11.19 -17.59 8.46
CA HIS A 355 -12.15 -17.35 7.38
C HIS A 355 -11.52 -17.70 6.03
N GLU A 356 -11.97 -18.78 5.41
CA GLU A 356 -11.48 -19.24 4.10
C GLU A 356 -11.78 -18.22 2.98
N ASP A 357 -12.85 -17.44 3.13
CA ASP A 357 -13.30 -16.37 2.24
C ASP A 357 -12.74 -14.99 2.62
N PHE A 358 -11.70 -14.92 3.46
CA PHE A 358 -11.09 -13.65 3.88
C PHE A 358 -10.61 -12.83 2.68
N LYS A 359 -11.21 -11.64 2.52
CA LYS A 359 -10.74 -10.59 1.62
C LYS A 359 -10.18 -9.44 2.44
N GLY A 360 -9.21 -8.75 1.87
CA GLY A 360 -8.70 -7.51 2.40
C GLY A 360 -7.64 -6.94 1.48
N GLU A 361 -7.45 -5.63 1.57
CA GLU A 361 -6.45 -4.88 0.79
C GLU A 361 -6.07 -3.58 1.50
N TRP A 362 -5.11 -2.85 0.95
CA TRP A 362 -4.77 -1.51 1.43
C TRP A 362 -4.57 -0.51 0.30
N VAL A 363 -4.83 0.76 0.63
CA VAL A 363 -4.56 1.93 -0.20
C VAL A 363 -3.84 2.98 0.64
N TYR A 364 -2.89 3.71 0.05
CA TYR A 364 -2.20 4.82 0.72
C TYR A 364 -2.23 6.12 -0.07
N PHE A 365 -2.19 7.23 0.65
CA PHE A 365 -2.06 8.59 0.14
C PHE A 365 -0.78 9.19 0.69
N LEU A 366 -0.05 9.91 -0.16
CA LEU A 366 1.04 10.77 0.30
C LEU A 366 0.43 12.09 0.75
N ILE A 367 0.73 12.50 1.97
CA ILE A 367 0.28 13.77 2.53
C ILE A 367 1.49 14.69 2.59
N GLU A 368 1.39 15.88 2.01
CA GLU A 368 2.44 16.90 2.02
C GLU A 368 1.97 18.08 2.88
N THR A 369 2.50 18.19 4.10
CA THR A 369 2.22 19.30 5.00
C THR A 369 3.30 20.36 4.89
N ASN A 370 2.88 21.63 4.83
CA ASN A 370 3.77 22.77 4.63
C ASN A 370 3.48 23.90 5.64
N ALA A 371 4.45 24.80 5.82
CA ALA A 371 4.22 26.05 6.55
C ALA A 371 3.11 26.90 5.88
N PRO A 372 2.36 27.72 6.66
CA PRO A 372 1.30 28.59 6.15
C PRO A 372 1.80 29.75 5.27
#